data_AF-A0A7S3SRH1-F1
#
_entry.id   AF-A0A7S3SRH1-F1
#
_cell.length_a   1.000
_cell.length_b   1.000
_cell.length_c   1.000
_cell.angle_alpha   90.00
_cell.angle_beta   90.00
_cell.angle_gamma   90.00
#
_symmetry.space_group_name_H-M   'P 1'
#
loop_
_entity.id
_entity.type
_entity.pdbx_description
1 polymer ?
#
loop_
_entity_poly.entity_id
_entity_poly.type
_entity_poly.pdbx_seq_one_letter_code
_entity_poly.pdbx_strand_id
1 'polypeptide(L)'
;HISATMASVLTFTPPEILHEILFVDDGNDPEFEFHAQLRALDPRIRVHRNAERQGLIRSKVIGAALITSPVLIFMEPHCIVQRHWLEPLLEQLAAYKEHNTLVMPILDIIPETNFAEYRTANHHIG
;
A
#
# COMPACT_ATOMS: atom_id res chain seq x y z
N HIS A 1 -13.39 0.51 0.37
CA HIS A 1 -12.08 -0.08 0.77
C HIS A 1 -10.92 0.84 0.46
N ILE A 2 -10.71 1.23 -0.81
CA ILE A 2 -9.58 2.09 -1.25
C ILE A 2 -9.45 3.37 -0.41
N SER A 3 -10.53 4.12 -0.21
CA SER A 3 -10.49 5.37 0.56
C SER A 3 -10.06 5.14 2.01
N ALA A 4 -10.44 4.02 2.62
CA ALA A 4 -10.05 3.68 3.99
C ALA A 4 -8.57 3.26 4.05
N THR A 5 -8.10 2.49 3.07
CA THR A 5 -6.67 2.17 2.89
C THR A 5 -5.85 3.44 2.81
N MET A 6 -6.19 4.33 1.89
CA MET A 6 -5.47 5.60 1.70
C MET A 6 -5.53 6.49 2.94
N ALA A 7 -6.69 6.62 3.58
CA ALA A 7 -6.82 7.38 4.81
C ALA A 7 -5.93 6.82 5.93
N SER A 8 -5.86 5.50 6.09
CA SER A 8 -5.00 4.87 7.09
C SER A 8 -3.51 5.10 6.79
N VAL A 9 -3.09 4.97 5.52
CA VAL A 9 -1.70 5.23 5.11
C VAL A 9 -1.31 6.67 5.38
N LEU A 10 -2.14 7.64 5.00
CA LEU A 10 -1.86 9.06 5.22
C LEU A 10 -1.88 9.44 6.71
N THR A 11 -2.72 8.78 7.51
CA THR A 11 -2.88 9.08 8.94
C THR A 11 -1.76 8.47 9.79
N PHE A 12 -1.31 7.26 9.45
CA PHE A 12 -0.38 6.49 10.27
C PHE A 12 1.03 6.38 9.69
N THR A 13 1.32 7.07 8.61
CA THR A 13 2.68 7.20 8.07
C THR A 13 3.21 8.61 8.33
N PRO A 14 4.32 8.76 9.06
CA PRO A 14 4.93 10.07 9.26
C PRO A 14 5.28 10.76 7.92
N PRO A 15 4.93 12.05 7.74
CA PRO A 15 5.14 12.75 6.47
C PRO A 15 6.59 12.76 5.99
N GLU A 16 7.55 12.76 6.92
CA GLU A 16 8.99 12.79 6.68
C GLU A 16 9.54 11.52 6.00
N ILE A 17 8.87 10.38 6.13
CA ILE A 17 9.27 9.12 5.51
C ILE A 17 8.37 8.73 4.33
N LEU A 18 7.27 9.45 4.09
CA LEU A 18 6.37 9.24 2.96
C LEU A 18 6.76 10.14 1.78
N HIS A 19 7.49 9.56 0.82
CA HIS A 19 7.97 10.26 -0.37
C HIS A 19 6.90 10.42 -1.46
N GLU A 20 6.34 9.32 -1.95
CA GLU A 20 5.30 9.32 -2.98
C GLU A 20 4.38 8.10 -2.83
N ILE A 21 3.14 8.21 -3.33
CA ILE A 21 2.22 7.08 -3.45
C ILE A 21 1.79 6.97 -4.91
N LEU A 22 2.03 5.82 -5.52
CA LEU A 22 1.55 5.52 -6.87
C LEU A 22 0.39 4.52 -6.80
N PHE A 23 -0.81 4.98 -7.14
CA PHE A 23 -1.94 4.11 -7.37
C PHE A 23 -1.96 3.66 -8.84
N VAL A 24 -1.90 2.35 -9.07
CA VAL A 24 -1.95 1.76 -10.42
C VAL A 24 -3.37 1.25 -10.68
N ASP A 25 -4.06 1.89 -11.62
CA ASP A 25 -5.34 1.45 -12.15
C ASP A 25 -5.10 0.49 -13.33
N ASP A 26 -5.43 -0.79 -13.13
CA ASP A 26 -5.23 -1.86 -14.11
C ASP A 26 -6.30 -1.90 -15.20
N GLY A 27 -6.63 -0.73 -15.77
CA GLY A 27 -7.66 -0.58 -16.80
C GLY A 27 -9.06 -0.93 -16.31
N ASN A 28 -9.41 -0.52 -15.09
CA ASN A 28 -10.74 -0.77 -14.52
C ASN A 28 -11.85 -0.01 -15.29
N ASP A 29 -13.08 -0.51 -15.22
CA ASP A 29 -14.23 0.18 -15.82
C ASP A 29 -14.42 1.59 -15.23
N PRO A 30 -14.96 2.55 -16.00
CA PRO A 30 -15.09 3.95 -15.55
C PRO A 30 -15.83 4.14 -14.22
N GLU A 31 -16.75 3.23 -13.88
CA GLU A 31 -17.49 3.26 -12.61
C GLU A 31 -16.63 2.97 -11.38
N PHE A 32 -15.44 2.38 -11.57
CA PHE A 32 -14.45 2.10 -10.52
C PHE A 32 -13.23 3.04 -10.59
N GLU A 33 -13.33 4.17 -11.29
CA GLU A 33 -12.25 5.16 -11.35
C GLU A 33 -12.28 6.12 -10.15
N PHE A 34 -11.34 5.96 -9.22
CA PHE A 34 -11.21 6.82 -8.04
C PHE A 34 -10.19 7.96 -8.22
N HIS A 35 -9.78 8.27 -9.45
CA HIS A 35 -8.56 9.04 -9.71
C HIS A 35 -8.58 10.46 -9.11
N ALA A 36 -9.66 11.20 -9.36
CA ALA A 36 -9.78 12.58 -8.88
C ALA A 36 -9.85 12.64 -7.35
N GLN A 37 -10.57 11.68 -6.75
CA GLN A 37 -10.71 11.56 -5.30
C GLN A 37 -9.35 11.24 -4.67
N LEU A 38 -8.60 10.29 -5.22
CA LEU A 38 -7.26 9.93 -4.76
C LEU A 38 -6.29 11.11 -4.83
N ARG A 39 -6.25 11.82 -5.96
CA ARG A 39 -5.37 13.00 -6.13
C ARG A 39 -5.73 14.15 -5.18
N ALA A 40 -6.99 14.25 -4.76
CA ALA A 40 -7.43 15.28 -3.83
C ALA A 40 -7.05 15.00 -2.37
N LEU A 41 -6.67 13.76 -2.02
CA LEU A 41 -6.34 13.39 -0.64
C LEU A 41 -4.97 13.92 -0.19
N ASP A 42 -3.97 13.86 -1.06
CA ASP A 42 -2.59 14.28 -0.75
C ASP A 42 -1.84 14.58 -2.06
N PRO A 43 -1.05 15.67 -2.15
CA PRO A 43 -0.30 16.02 -3.36
C PRO A 43 0.76 14.98 -3.77
N ARG A 44 1.18 14.11 -2.86
CA ARG A 44 2.14 13.01 -3.14
C ARG A 44 1.49 11.82 -3.85
N ILE A 45 0.16 11.82 -4.01
CA ILE A 45 -0.56 10.73 -4.67
C ILE A 45 -0.58 10.95 -6.18
N ARG A 46 0.02 10.01 -6.89
CA ARG A 46 -0.02 9.90 -8.36
C ARG A 46 -0.90 8.71 -8.73
N VAL A 47 -1.62 8.85 -9.83
CA VAL A 47 -2.44 7.77 -10.40
C VAL A 47 -1.92 7.48 -11.80
N HIS A 48 -1.53 6.23 -12.03
CA HIS A 48 -1.18 5.69 -13.34
C HIS A 48 -2.27 4.72 -13.78
N ARG A 49 -2.77 4.87 -15.00
CA ARG A 49 -3.77 3.97 -15.58
C ARG A 49 -3.14 3.19 -16.73
N ASN A 50 -3.23 1.87 -16.65
CA ASN A 50 -2.90 0.98 -17.76
C ASN A 50 -3.94 1.17 -18.89
N ALA A 51 -3.50 1.13 -20.14
CA ALA A 51 -4.39 1.25 -21.30
C ALA A 51 -5.43 0.13 -21.38
N GLU A 52 -5.07 -1.06 -20.90
CA GLU A 52 -5.91 -2.25 -20.82
C GLU A 52 -5.53 -3.06 -19.57
N ARG A 53 -6.37 -4.03 -19.19
CA ARG A 53 -6.11 -4.92 -18.04
C ARG A 53 -4.88 -5.81 -18.28
N GLN A 54 -3.82 -5.56 -17.51
CA GLN A 54 -2.54 -6.29 -17.57
C GLN A 54 -2.45 -7.42 -16.54
N GLY A 55 -3.22 -7.32 -15.45
CA GLY A 55 -3.19 -8.21 -14.28
C GLY A 55 -2.21 -7.74 -13.20
N LEU A 56 -2.42 -8.25 -11.97
CA LEU A 56 -1.74 -7.81 -10.74
C LEU A 56 -0.21 -7.75 -10.87
N ILE A 57 0.42 -8.81 -11.39
CA ILE A 57 1.89 -8.92 -11.47
C ILE A 57 2.46 -7.85 -12.39
N ARG A 58 1.91 -7.72 -13.62
CA ARG A 58 2.38 -6.73 -14.59
C ARG A 58 2.15 -5.31 -14.10
N SER A 59 1.01 -5.06 -13.46
CA SER A 59 0.71 -3.76 -12.84
C SER A 59 1.69 -3.40 -11.73
N LYS A 60 2.12 -4.37 -10.90
CA LYS A 60 3.17 -4.17 -9.90
C LYS A 60 4.52 -3.83 -10.56
N VAL A 61 4.89 -4.51 -11.66
CA VAL A 61 6.12 -4.23 -12.40
C VAL A 61 6.10 -2.84 -13.06
N ILE A 62 4.99 -2.47 -13.70
CA ILE A 62 4.79 -1.13 -14.29
C ILE A 62 4.90 -0.07 -13.21
N GLY A 63 4.23 -0.26 -12.07
CA GLY A 63 4.31 0.66 -10.93
C GLY A 63 5.74 0.81 -10.40
N ALA A 64 6.47 -0.29 -10.23
CA ALA A 64 7.86 -0.28 -9.78
C ALA A 64 8.78 0.52 -10.70
N ALA A 65 8.54 0.48 -12.02
CA ALA A 65 9.33 1.24 -13.00
C ALA A 65 9.05 2.76 -12.98
N LEU A 66 7.96 3.20 -12.33
CA LEU A 66 7.52 4.61 -12.30
C LEU A 66 7.82 5.32 -10.97
N ILE A 67 8.19 4.57 -9.94
CA ILE A 67 8.55 5.07 -8.61
C ILE A 67 10.03 5.50 -8.62
N THR A 68 10.32 6.55 -7.85
CA THR A 68 11.64 7.14 -7.68
C THR A 68 12.22 6.95 -6.28
N SER A 69 11.39 6.50 -5.33
CA SER A 69 11.79 6.21 -3.96
C SER A 69 12.84 5.09 -3.85
N PRO A 70 13.77 5.18 -2.88
CA PRO A 70 14.80 4.15 -2.66
C PRO A 70 14.25 2.84 -2.09
N VAL A 71 13.07 2.89 -1.46
CA VAL A 71 12.36 1.72 -0.92
C VAL A 71 10.98 1.68 -1.58
N LEU A 72 10.62 0.50 -2.08
CA LEU A 72 9.32 0.23 -2.69
C LEU A 72 8.48 -0.65 -1.77
N ILE A 73 7.23 -0.25 -1.54
CA ILE A 73 6.26 -1.02 -0.77
C ILE A 73 5.05 -1.29 -1.63
N PHE A 74 4.70 -2.57 -1.77
CA PHE A 74 3.47 -2.99 -2.39
C PHE A 74 2.38 -3.11 -1.34
N MET A 75 1.22 -2.52 -1.60
CA MET A 75 0.06 -2.58 -0.73
C MET A 75 -1.18 -2.95 -1.53
N GLU A 76 -2.03 -3.77 -0.93
CA GLU A 76 -3.33 -4.10 -1.52
C GLU A 76 -4.35 -2.99 -1.23
N PRO A 77 -5.28 -2.69 -2.15
CA PRO A 77 -6.21 -1.55 -2.04
C PRO A 77 -7.36 -1.75 -1.02
N HIS A 78 -7.23 -2.76 -0.17
CA HIS A 78 -8.19 -3.14 0.86
C HIS A 78 -7.52 -3.44 2.21
N CYS A 79 -6.27 -3.01 2.40
CA CYS A 79 -5.58 -3.09 3.69
C CYS A 79 -5.83 -1.85 4.54
N ILE A 80 -5.76 -1.98 5.86
CA ILE A 80 -5.70 -0.86 6.81
C ILE A 80 -4.39 -0.98 7.56
N VAL A 81 -3.60 0.09 7.56
CA VAL A 81 -2.35 0.11 8.32
C VAL A 81 -2.59 0.62 9.74
N GLN A 82 -1.69 0.25 10.64
CA GLN A 82 -1.70 0.70 12.03
C GLN A 82 -0.61 1.74 12.29
N ARG A 83 -0.62 2.34 13.48
CA ARG A 83 0.47 3.20 13.96
C ARG A 83 1.78 2.43 13.93
N HIS A 84 2.87 3.10 13.55
CA HIS A 84 4.22 2.51 13.52
C HIS A 84 4.32 1.26 12.62
N TRP A 85 3.56 1.21 11.52
CA TRP A 85 3.60 0.07 10.60
C TRP A 85 4.82 0.07 9.68
N LEU A 86 5.35 1.26 9.35
CA LEU A 86 6.36 1.44 8.31
C LEU A 86 7.77 1.49 8.90
N GLU A 87 7.94 2.26 9.96
CA GLU A 87 9.19 2.48 10.68
C GLU A 87 9.94 1.18 11.01
N PRO A 88 9.32 0.15 11.64
CA PRO A 88 10.02 -1.11 11.90
C PRO A 88 10.41 -1.85 10.62
N LEU A 89 9.64 -1.73 9.53
CA LEU A 89 10.00 -2.34 8.25
C LEU A 89 11.22 -1.66 7.64
N LEU A 90 11.28 -0.32 7.69
CA LEU A 90 12.41 0.46 7.21
C LEU A 90 13.67 0.23 8.05
N GLU A 91 13.53 0.14 9.38
CA GLU A 91 14.63 -0.21 10.29
C GLU A 91 15.20 -1.59 9.98
N GLN A 92 14.33 -2.58 9.75
CA GLN A 92 14.77 -3.92 9.34
C GLN A 92 15.52 -3.86 8.01
N LEU A 93 15.01 -3.15 7.00
CA LEU A 93 15.69 -2.99 5.72
C LEU A 93 17.06 -2.29 5.88
N ALA A 94 17.14 -1.24 6.69
CA ALA A 94 18.36 -0.48 6.91
C ALA A 94 19.44 -1.27 7.68
N ALA A 95 19.04 -2.27 8.48
CA ALA A 95 19.97 -3.14 9.19
C ALA A 95 20.79 -4.05 8.24
N TYR A 96 20.27 -4.33 7.04
CA TYR A 96 20.99 -5.11 6.03
C TYR A 96 21.74 -4.16 5.09
N LYS A 97 23.06 -4.37 4.98
CA LYS A 97 23.94 -3.54 4.12
C LYS A 97 23.70 -3.76 2.62
N GLU A 98 23.12 -4.90 2.27
CA GLU A 98 22.87 -5.30 0.88
C GLU A 98 21.44 -4.93 0.49
N HIS A 99 21.28 -4.26 -0.66
CA HIS A 99 19.98 -3.86 -1.23
C HIS A 99 19.20 -5.03 -1.86
N ASN A 100 19.38 -6.24 -1.34
CA ASN A 100 18.73 -7.47 -1.80
C ASN A 100 17.74 -8.04 -0.76
N THR A 101 17.39 -7.23 0.25
CA THR A 101 16.53 -7.65 1.36
C THR A 101 15.07 -7.29 1.08
N LEU A 102 14.18 -8.22 1.42
CA LEU A 102 12.74 -8.03 1.43
C LEU A 102 12.23 -8.23 2.86
N VAL A 103 11.29 -7.37 3.28
CA VAL A 103 10.61 -7.48 4.57
C VAL A 103 9.11 -7.50 4.34
N MET A 104 8.37 -8.17 5.21
CA MET A 104 6.91 -8.25 5.16
C MET A 104 6.33 -7.99 6.55
N PRO A 105 5.30 -7.14 6.67
CA PRO A 105 4.59 -6.99 7.93
C PRO A 105 3.76 -8.25 8.24
N ILE A 106 3.38 -8.39 9.51
CA ILE A 106 2.34 -9.34 9.90
C ILE A 106 1.01 -8.84 9.35
N LEU A 107 0.23 -9.73 8.73
CA LEU A 107 -1.07 -9.42 8.16
C LEU A 107 -2.16 -9.96 9.07
N ASP A 108 -2.89 -9.05 9.72
CA ASP A 108 -4.07 -9.38 10.50
C ASP A 108 -5.32 -9.41 9.62
N ILE A 109 -6.34 -10.17 10.06
CA ILE A 109 -7.57 -10.37 9.30
C ILE A 109 -8.62 -9.38 9.77
N ILE A 110 -9.15 -8.56 8.85
CA ILE A 110 -10.33 -7.73 9.08
C ILE A 110 -11.55 -8.49 8.56
N PRO A 111 -12.50 -8.91 9.43
CA PRO A 111 -13.69 -9.63 8.99
C PRO A 111 -14.56 -8.78 8.08
N GLU A 112 -15.07 -9.36 7.00
CA GLU A 112 -16.03 -8.69 6.09
C GLU A 112 -17.33 -8.29 6.80
N THR A 113 -17.66 -8.97 7.90
CA THR A 113 -18.88 -8.72 8.69
C THR A 113 -18.71 -7.64 9.75
N ASN A 114 -17.47 -7.27 10.12
CA ASN A 114 -17.20 -6.29 11.16
C ASN A 114 -15.85 -5.59 10.95
N PHE A 115 -15.89 -4.45 10.27
CA PHE A 115 -14.71 -3.62 9.98
C PHE A 115 -14.14 -2.87 11.20
N ALA A 116 -14.78 -2.96 12.37
CA ALA A 116 -14.28 -2.37 13.61
C ALA A 116 -13.36 -3.32 14.41
N GLU A 117 -13.29 -4.59 14.01
CA GLU A 117 -12.46 -5.61 14.66
C GLU A 117 -11.41 -6.14 13.68
N TYR A 118 -10.27 -6.57 14.22
CA TYR A 118 -9.31 -7.37 13.48
C TYR A 118 -8.89 -8.56 14.34
N ARG A 119 -8.61 -9.68 13.69
CA ARG A 119 -8.14 -10.92 14.33
C ARG A 119 -6.66 -11.07 14.04
N THR A 120 -5.87 -11.24 15.10
CA THR A 120 -4.44 -11.49 14.94
C THR A 120 -4.21 -12.84 14.29
N ALA A 121 -3.40 -12.88 13.24
CA ALA A 121 -3.10 -14.13 12.54
C ALA A 121 -2.41 -15.19 13.43
N ASN A 122 -1.80 -14.76 14.54
CA ASN A 122 -1.03 -15.61 15.46
C ASN A 122 -1.88 -16.45 16.45
N HIS A 123 -3.21 -16.41 16.39
CA HIS A 123 -4.06 -17.14 17.36
C HIS A 123 -4.34 -18.63 17.01
N HIS A 124 -3.46 -19.31 16.28
CA HIS A 124 -3.64 -20.72 15.87
C HIS A 124 -2.40 -21.62 16.09
N ILE A 125 -1.52 -21.29 17.05
CA ILE A 125 -0.53 -22.25 17.56
C ILE A 125 -0.62 -22.25 19.08
N GLY A 126 -1.42 -23.17 19.61
CA GLY A 126 -1.53 -23.55 21.02
C GLY A 126 -1.85 -25.04 21.09
#